data_AF-A0A820N3M7-F1
#
_entry.id   AF-A0A820N3M7-F1
#
_cell.length_a   1.000
_cell.length_b   1.000
_cell.length_c   1.000
_cell.angle_alpha   90.00
_cell.angle_beta   90.00
_cell.angle_gamma   90.00
#
_symmetry.space_group_name_H-M   'P 1'
#
loop_
_entity.id
_entity.type
_entity.pdbx_description
1 polymer ?
#
loop_
_entity_poly.entity_id
_entity_poly.type
_entity_poly.pdbx_seq_one_letter_code
_entity_poly.pdbx_strand_id
1 'polypeptide(L)'
;FNWFLFEYHQQKQISNSVDQRLIRHLSVGLRIVMVWDTNDSDVDSHVIEPTGEECFYSHKNTAIGSMISRDFTSGYEPEEYLIRKSVKDTYTVRAKYFANHQQSLTSATTIMVHIYKYYDQTNQQKEIVTLRLNSN
;
A
#
# COMPACT_ATOMS: atom_id res chain seq x y z
N PHE A 1 4.96 30.47 -8.45
CA PHE A 1 5.22 29.09 -8.92
C PHE A 1 5.81 28.30 -7.76
N ASN A 2 5.23 27.15 -7.43
CA ASN A 2 5.83 26.23 -6.45
C ASN A 2 6.77 25.29 -7.19
N TRP A 3 8.02 25.25 -6.75
CA TRP A 3 9.04 24.36 -7.29
C TRP A 3 9.20 23.18 -6.35
N PHE A 4 9.06 21.96 -6.87
CA PHE A 4 9.46 20.75 -6.17
C PHE A 4 10.90 20.42 -6.58
N LEU A 5 11.82 20.49 -5.63
CA LEU A 5 13.18 20.01 -5.77
C LEU A 5 13.22 18.57 -5.25
N PHE A 6 13.80 17.65 -6.02
CA PHE A 6 14.03 16.27 -5.60
C PHE A 6 15.51 15.94 -5.78
N GLU A 7 16.12 15.39 -4.74
CA GLU A 7 17.47 14.83 -4.81
C GLU A 7 17.39 13.33 -5.02
N TYR A 8 18.00 12.86 -6.10
CA TYR A 8 18.16 11.43 -6.36
C TYR A 8 19.39 10.92 -5.61
N HIS A 9 19.17 10.25 -4.48
CA HIS A 9 20.23 9.58 -3.74
C HIS A 9 20.37 8.14 -4.25
N GLN A 10 21.61 7.74 -4.59
CA GLN A 10 21.91 6.35 -4.89
C GLN A 10 21.63 5.46 -3.69
N GLN A 11 21.10 4.28 -3.94
CA GLN A 11 20.73 3.30 -2.91
C GLN A 11 21.93 3.04 -1.98
N LYS A 12 21.75 3.22 -0.67
CA LYS A 12 22.80 2.99 0.33
C LYS A 12 23.33 1.56 0.19
N GLN A 13 24.67 1.42 0.21
CA GLN A 13 25.35 0.13 0.25
C GLN A 13 24.74 -0.73 1.36
N ILE A 14 24.16 -1.86 0.98
CA ILE A 14 23.59 -2.83 1.92
C ILE A 14 24.78 -3.39 2.71
N SER A 15 24.68 -3.38 4.05
CA SER A 15 25.72 -3.90 4.93
C SER A 15 26.21 -5.28 4.48
N ASN A 16 27.52 -5.51 4.49
CA ASN A 16 28.16 -6.82 4.20
C ASN A 16 27.67 -7.96 5.12
N SER A 17 26.85 -7.66 6.14
CA SER A 17 26.20 -8.63 7.02
C SER A 17 24.95 -9.30 6.43
N VAL A 18 24.43 -8.82 5.28
CA VAL A 18 23.28 -9.43 4.61
C VAL A 18 23.76 -10.39 3.54
N ASP A 19 23.26 -11.63 3.55
CA ASP A 19 23.57 -12.62 2.51
C ASP A 19 23.20 -12.06 1.12
N GLN A 20 24.19 -11.98 0.22
CA GLN A 20 24.02 -11.41 -1.12
C GLN A 20 22.92 -12.10 -1.92
N ARG A 21 22.59 -13.37 -1.63
CA ARG A 21 21.50 -14.09 -2.27
C ARG A 21 20.13 -13.52 -1.94
N LEU A 22 20.01 -12.76 -0.84
CA LEU A 22 18.77 -12.09 -0.42
C LEU A 22 18.66 -10.68 -1.00
N ILE A 23 19.74 -10.13 -1.57
CA ILE A 23 19.76 -8.85 -2.27
C ILE A 23 19.32 -9.12 -3.72
N ARG A 24 18.02 -9.02 -3.98
CA ARG A 24 17.45 -9.23 -5.31
C ARG A 24 16.33 -8.25 -5.60
N HIS A 25 16.12 -8.01 -6.89
CA HIS A 25 14.94 -7.38 -7.44
C HIS A 25 13.67 -8.11 -6.98
N LEU A 26 12.76 -7.37 -6.34
CA LEU A 26 11.49 -7.91 -5.85
C LEU A 26 10.43 -7.73 -6.94
N SER A 27 10.57 -8.53 -8.00
CA SER A 27 9.61 -8.52 -9.08
C SER A 27 8.29 -9.16 -8.64
N VAL A 28 7.22 -8.36 -8.65
CA VAL A 28 5.87 -8.79 -8.27
C VAL A 28 4.85 -8.41 -9.34
N GLY A 29 3.82 -9.25 -9.49
CA GLY A 29 2.76 -9.05 -10.48
C GLY A 29 1.86 -7.85 -10.14
N LEU A 30 1.56 -7.65 -8.86
CA LEU A 30 0.76 -6.53 -8.37
C LEU A 30 1.25 -6.09 -6.99
N ARG A 31 1.41 -4.77 -6.83
CA ARG A 31 1.71 -4.09 -5.57
C ARG A 31 0.73 -2.94 -5.38
N ILE A 32 0.06 -2.88 -4.25
CA ILE A 32 -0.90 -1.83 -3.91
C ILE A 32 -0.40 -1.18 -2.62
N VAL A 33 -0.25 0.14 -2.63
CA VAL A 33 0.16 0.91 -1.46
C VAL A 33 -0.92 1.94 -1.17
N MET A 34 -1.53 1.86 0.01
CA MET A 34 -2.47 2.85 0.49
C MET A 34 -1.75 3.85 1.38
N VAL A 35 -1.97 5.14 1.15
CA VAL A 35 -1.44 6.24 1.96
C VAL A 35 -2.54 7.25 2.25
N TRP A 36 -2.46 7.94 3.39
CA TRP A 36 -3.40 8.99 3.78
C TRP A 36 -2.68 10.18 4.40
N ASP A 37 -3.35 11.34 4.42
CA ASP A 37 -2.79 12.63 4.83
C ASP A 37 -3.11 13.05 6.29
N THR A 38 -3.84 12.23 7.05
CA THR A 38 -4.25 12.53 8.44
C THR A 38 -3.50 11.70 9.49
N ASN A 39 -3.03 12.38 10.55
CA ASN A 39 -2.19 11.81 11.61
C ASN A 39 -2.96 11.00 12.68
N ASP A 40 -4.29 11.06 12.70
CA ASP A 40 -5.13 10.57 13.82
C ASP A 40 -6.26 9.65 13.34
N SER A 41 -6.06 9.02 12.18
CA SER A 41 -7.02 8.08 11.58
C SER A 41 -6.36 6.71 11.46
N ASP A 42 -6.91 5.74 12.18
CA ASP A 42 -6.64 4.32 11.99
C ASP A 42 -7.38 3.86 10.71
N VAL A 43 -6.61 3.61 9.64
CA VAL A 43 -7.12 3.26 8.32
C VAL A 43 -6.57 1.89 7.92
N ASP A 44 -7.44 0.89 7.90
CA ASP A 44 -7.11 -0.44 7.44
C ASP A 44 -7.32 -0.57 5.93
N SER A 45 -6.34 -1.12 5.23
CA SER A 45 -6.42 -1.54 3.84
C SER A 45 -6.92 -2.97 3.74
N HIS A 46 -7.99 -3.13 2.97
CA HIS A 46 -8.59 -4.41 2.65
C HIS A 46 -8.51 -4.63 1.14
N VAL A 47 -7.92 -5.74 0.72
CA VAL A 47 -7.85 -6.12 -0.69
C VAL A 47 -8.63 -7.42 -0.90
N ILE A 48 -9.74 -7.33 -1.63
CA ILE A 48 -10.52 -8.50 -2.05
C ILE A 48 -9.99 -8.97 -3.39
N GLU A 49 -9.56 -10.22 -3.41
CA GLU A 49 -8.96 -10.88 -4.54
C GLU A 49 -10.01 -11.43 -5.52
N PRO A 50 -9.63 -11.77 -6.75
CA PRO A 50 -10.50 -12.44 -7.73
C PRO A 50 -11.18 -13.72 -7.22
N THR A 51 -10.54 -14.41 -6.27
CA THR A 51 -11.07 -15.61 -5.62
C THR A 51 -12.23 -15.32 -4.68
N GLY A 52 -12.47 -14.05 -4.34
CA GLY A 52 -13.37 -13.61 -3.28
C GLY A 52 -12.74 -13.61 -1.88
N GLU A 53 -11.48 -14.03 -1.76
CA GLU A 53 -10.74 -13.97 -0.50
C GLU A 53 -10.30 -12.53 -0.18
N GLU A 54 -10.34 -12.15 1.09
CA GLU A 54 -10.01 -10.80 1.54
C GLU A 54 -8.69 -10.82 2.31
N CYS A 55 -7.70 -10.04 1.84
CA CYS A 55 -6.41 -9.85 2.49
C CYS A 55 -6.43 -8.53 3.28
N PHE A 56 -6.16 -8.60 4.58
CA PHE A 56 -6.16 -7.46 5.51
C PHE A 56 -5.32 -7.78 6.76
N TYR A 57 -5.17 -6.84 7.69
CA TYR A 57 -4.22 -6.97 8.81
C TYR A 57 -4.36 -8.28 9.63
N SER A 58 -5.57 -8.83 9.83
CA SER A 58 -5.76 -10.10 10.56
C SER A 58 -5.60 -11.33 9.69
N HIS A 59 -5.73 -11.19 8.36
CA HIS A 59 -5.61 -12.26 7.38
C HIS A 59 -4.56 -11.89 6.33
N LYS A 60 -3.29 -11.96 6.74
CA LYS A 60 -2.17 -11.37 5.99
C LYS A 60 -1.70 -12.19 4.81
N ASN A 61 -2.04 -13.47 4.73
CA ASN A 61 -1.61 -14.35 3.66
C ASN A 61 -2.83 -15.08 3.09
N THR A 62 -3.07 -14.94 1.80
CA THR A 62 -4.22 -15.57 1.13
C THR A 62 -3.83 -16.88 0.43
N ALA A 63 -4.83 -17.63 -0.02
CA ALA A 63 -4.64 -18.89 -0.73
C ALA A 63 -3.88 -18.72 -2.06
N ILE A 64 -3.97 -17.56 -2.72
CA ILE A 64 -3.21 -17.27 -3.95
C ILE A 64 -1.81 -16.70 -3.68
N GLY A 65 -1.42 -16.62 -2.40
CA GLY A 65 -0.08 -16.22 -1.97
C GLY A 65 0.16 -14.72 -2.01
N SER A 66 -0.89 -13.91 -1.81
CA SER A 66 -0.71 -12.50 -1.52
C SER A 66 -0.27 -12.27 -0.08
N MET A 67 0.27 -11.09 0.18
CA MET A 67 0.74 -10.65 1.49
C MET A 67 0.34 -9.20 1.73
N ILE A 68 -0.08 -8.86 2.95
CA ILE A 68 -0.20 -7.46 3.38
C ILE A 68 0.82 -7.13 4.48
N SER A 69 1.34 -5.91 4.46
CA SER A 69 2.26 -5.40 5.47
C SER A 69 1.63 -5.44 6.85
N ARG A 70 2.47 -5.33 7.88
CA ARG A 70 1.97 -5.23 9.25
C ARG A 70 1.34 -3.85 9.42
N ASP A 71 0.13 -3.83 9.96
CA ASP A 71 -0.52 -2.63 10.47
C ASP A 71 0.30 -2.06 11.64
N PHE A 72 0.58 -0.76 11.58
CA PHE A 72 1.23 0.01 12.63
C PHE A 72 0.21 1.02 13.14
N THR A 73 -0.35 0.73 14.31
CA THR A 73 -1.47 1.47 14.93
C THR A 73 -1.10 2.86 15.46
N SER A 74 0.01 3.47 15.02
CA SER A 74 0.49 4.76 15.54
C SER A 74 1.09 5.63 14.44
N GLY A 75 0.25 6.41 13.76
CA GLY A 75 0.65 7.53 12.90
C GLY A 75 0.59 7.26 11.39
N TYR A 76 1.37 8.05 10.64
CA TYR A 76 1.47 7.98 9.18
C TYR A 76 2.23 6.73 8.72
N GLU A 77 1.52 5.66 8.35
CA GLU A 77 2.19 4.50 7.75
C GLU A 77 1.44 3.97 6.52
N PRO A 78 2.11 3.84 5.37
CA PRO A 78 1.53 3.19 4.21
C PRO A 78 1.25 1.71 4.48
N GLU A 79 0.03 1.25 4.20
CA GLU A 79 -0.25 -0.18 4.12
C GLU A 79 0.02 -0.72 2.71
N GLU A 80 0.74 -1.84 2.64
CA GLU A 80 1.20 -2.43 1.39
C GLU A 80 0.68 -3.84 1.20
N TYR A 81 -0.01 -4.08 0.09
CA TYR A 81 -0.39 -5.39 -0.41
C TYR A 81 0.50 -5.82 -1.58
N LEU A 82 0.95 -7.07 -1.60
CA LEU A 82 1.83 -7.65 -2.62
C LEU A 82 1.31 -9.01 -3.05
N ILE A 83 1.35 -9.28 -4.36
CA ILE A 83 1.21 -10.64 -4.88
C ILE A 83 2.22 -10.87 -6.02
N ARG A 84 3.04 -11.91 -5.86
CA ARG A 84 4.11 -12.22 -6.82
C ARG A 84 3.57 -12.66 -8.17
N LYS A 85 2.55 -13.51 -8.18
CA LYS A 85 1.88 -14.01 -9.39
C LYS A 85 0.41 -13.60 -9.33
N SER A 86 0.09 -12.41 -9.82
CA SER A 86 -1.29 -11.92 -9.83
C SER A 86 -2.17 -12.73 -10.78
N VAL A 87 -3.35 -13.12 -10.30
CA VAL A 87 -4.44 -13.59 -11.16
C VAL A 87 -4.97 -12.41 -11.96
N LYS A 88 -5.19 -12.58 -13.27
CA LYS A 88 -5.73 -11.52 -14.14
C LYS A 88 -7.24 -11.44 -14.00
N ASP A 89 -7.69 -10.67 -13.03
CA ASP A 89 -9.10 -10.32 -12.86
C ASP A 89 -9.20 -9.07 -11.96
N THR A 90 -10.41 -8.77 -11.51
CA THR A 90 -10.74 -7.63 -10.66
C THR A 90 -10.26 -7.83 -9.23
N TYR A 91 -9.51 -6.86 -8.71
CA TYR A 91 -9.21 -6.71 -7.29
C TYR A 91 -9.98 -5.51 -6.77
N THR A 92 -10.63 -5.66 -5.62
CA THR A 92 -11.33 -4.53 -4.96
C THR A 92 -10.50 -4.06 -3.78
N VAL A 93 -10.12 -2.78 -3.79
CA VAL A 93 -9.42 -2.14 -2.66
C VAL A 93 -10.43 -1.36 -1.84
N ARG A 94 -10.47 -1.59 -0.53
CA ARG A 94 -11.32 -0.87 0.42
C ARG A 94 -10.44 -0.28 1.52
N ALA A 95 -10.75 0.95 1.91
CA ALA A 95 -10.20 1.59 3.10
C ALA A 95 -11.26 1.53 4.20
N LYS A 96 -10.92 1.01 5.37
CA LYS A 96 -11.81 0.92 6.52
C LYS A 96 -11.32 1.83 7.64
N TYR A 97 -12.17 2.75 8.06
CA TYR A 97 -11.87 3.75 9.08
C TYR A 97 -12.28 3.26 10.47
N PHE A 98 -11.34 3.23 11.40
CA PHE A 98 -11.57 2.98 12.81
C PHE A 98 -11.43 4.30 13.58
N ALA A 99 -12.50 5.08 13.64
CA ALA A 99 -12.52 6.31 14.41
C ALA A 99 -12.53 5.99 15.91
N ASN A 100 -11.41 6.19 16.61
CA ASN A 100 -11.40 6.20 18.07
C ASN A 100 -12.04 7.52 18.56
N HIS A 101 -13.31 7.45 18.97
CA HIS A 101 -13.96 8.36 19.91
C HIS A 101 -14.03 9.88 19.66
N GLN A 102 -13.72 10.41 18.48
CA GLN A 102 -14.10 11.79 18.15
C GLN A 102 -14.68 11.88 16.75
N GLN A 103 -16.01 11.77 16.66
CA GLN A 103 -16.83 12.09 15.49
C GLN A 103 -16.84 13.61 15.18
N SER A 104 -15.80 14.33 15.60
CA SER A 104 -15.71 15.77 15.53
C SER A 104 -14.37 16.11 14.88
N LEU A 105 -14.41 16.55 13.62
CA LEU A 105 -13.33 17.30 12.95
C LEU A 105 -12.18 16.49 12.30
N THR A 106 -12.42 15.32 11.69
CA THR A 106 -11.50 14.85 10.63
C THR A 106 -11.70 15.73 9.40
N SER A 107 -11.00 16.86 9.41
CA SER A 107 -10.82 17.78 8.29
C SER A 107 -10.41 16.97 7.06
N ALA A 108 -11.25 16.92 6.03
CA ALA A 108 -11.02 16.30 4.71
C ALA A 108 -9.79 15.36 4.60
N THR A 109 -9.91 14.09 5.00
CA THR A 109 -8.86 13.08 4.75
C THR A 109 -8.80 12.75 3.25
N THR A 110 -7.60 12.74 2.70
CA THR A 110 -7.31 12.27 1.35
C THR A 110 -6.60 10.92 1.43
N ILE A 111 -7.22 9.88 0.87
CA ILE A 111 -6.56 8.60 0.61
C ILE A 111 -5.97 8.64 -0.80
N MET A 112 -4.75 8.16 -0.95
CA MET A 112 -4.19 7.82 -2.26
C MET A 112 -3.85 6.33 -2.27
N VAL A 113 -4.29 5.64 -3.32
CA VAL A 113 -3.97 4.24 -3.57
C VAL A 113 -3.04 4.19 -4.77
N HIS A 114 -1.79 3.81 -4.54
CA HIS A 114 -0.81 3.58 -5.59
C HIS A 114 -0.87 2.11 -6.02
N ILE A 115 -1.25 1.87 -7.27
CA ILE A 115 -1.37 0.54 -7.86
C ILE A 115 -0.23 0.37 -8.86
N TYR A 116 0.62 -0.62 -8.61
CA TYR A 116 1.72 -1.00 -9.49
C TYR A 116 1.46 -2.40 -10.07
N LYS A 117 1.42 -2.51 -11.40
CA LYS A 117 1.36 -3.81 -12.11
C LYS A 117 2.74 -4.09 -12.69
N TYR A 118 3.17 -5.35 -12.68
CA TYR A 118 4.50 -5.76 -13.16
C TYR A 118 5.62 -4.94 -12.49
N TYR A 119 5.57 -4.82 -11.16
CA TYR A 119 6.52 -4.01 -10.40
C TYR A 119 7.94 -4.55 -10.56
N ASP A 120 8.91 -3.65 -10.74
CA ASP A 120 10.32 -3.97 -10.96
C ASP A 120 10.55 -4.82 -12.25
N GLN A 121 9.68 -4.61 -13.26
CA GLN A 121 9.80 -5.17 -14.62
C GLN A 121 9.81 -4.05 -15.66
N THR A 122 10.26 -4.35 -16.88
CA THR A 122 10.36 -3.37 -17.98
C THR A 122 9.01 -2.81 -18.42
N ASN A 123 7.93 -3.56 -18.22
CA ASN A 123 6.55 -3.20 -18.54
C ASN A 123 5.75 -2.73 -17.32
N GLN A 124 6.43 -2.24 -16.27
CA GLN A 124 5.76 -1.73 -15.07
C GLN A 124 4.73 -0.66 -15.42
N GLN A 125 3.53 -0.79 -14.85
CA GLN A 125 2.47 0.21 -14.94
C GLN A 125 2.19 0.77 -13.55
N LYS A 126 1.96 2.08 -13.46
CA LYS A 126 1.58 2.75 -12.23
C LYS A 126 0.28 3.51 -12.45
N GLU A 127 -0.65 3.33 -11.51
CA GLU A 127 -1.89 4.08 -11.42
C GLU A 127 -2.00 4.65 -10.00
N ILE A 128 -2.49 5.87 -9.87
CA ILE A 128 -2.73 6.51 -8.58
C ILE A 128 -4.21 6.89 -8.57
N VAL A 129 -4.93 6.36 -7.60
CA VAL A 129 -6.32 6.71 -7.36
C VAL A 129 -6.39 7.56 -6.10
N THR A 130 -6.91 8.77 -6.20
CA THR A 130 -7.07 9.68 -5.07
C THR A 130 -8.54 9.77 -4.69
N LEU A 131 -8.84 9.54 -3.42
CA LEU A 131 -10.18 9.60 -2.84
C LEU A 131 -10.16 10.62 -1.71
N ARG A 132 -10.95 11.67 -1.85
CA ARG A 132 -11.16 12.64 -0.76
C ARG A 132 -12.41 12.25 0.01
N LEU A 133 -12.26 12.06 1.30
CA LEU A 133 -13.37 11.81 2.20
C LEU A 133 -13.93 13.13 2.68
N ASN A 134 -15.22 13.30 2.45
CA ASN A 134 -15.98 14.41 2.98
C ASN A 134 -16.87 13.87 4.10
N SER A 135 -16.82 14.50 5.27
CA SER A 135 -17.85 14.34 6.29
C SER A 135 -19.15 14.93 5.75
N ASN A 136 -20.15 14.07 5.50
CA ASN A 136 -21.52 14.50 5.23
C ASN A 136 -22.24 14.83 6.53
#